data_AF-A0A814K9P0-F1
#
_entry.id   AF-A0A814K9P0-F1
#
_cell.length_a   1.000
_cell.length_b   1.000
_cell.length_c   1.000
_cell.angle_alpha   90.00
_cell.angle_beta   90.00
_cell.angle_gamma   90.00
#
_symmetry.space_group_name_H-M   'P 1'
#
loop_
_entity.id
_entity.type
_entity.pdbx_description
1 polymer ?
#
loop_
_entity_poly.entity_id
_entity_poly.type
_entity_poly.pdbx_seq_one_letter_code
_entity_poly.pdbx_strand_id
1 'polypeptide(L)'
;MEIIRGFVEQLNEIEILQSFYSLPGEFVIDDLIAFDEANAFVSGKIKSIERKVSFIIKLNIDDQFTEHIEECGEKRTIELQIAYPSQYPLLSPDVCLQQLITKQSRLWIYSHHIYNIAKRRHIVNWENELRLCGFSLPSKPGNNIMIEGDDIDVNTFWSRLRSLQWKRLQIKEKEDIENDDKKFDNFEELS
;
A
#
# COMPACT_ATOMS: atom_id res chain seq x y z
N MET A 1 -6.04 18.83 37.18
CA MET A 1 -5.49 19.71 36.13
C MET A 1 -4.40 19.00 35.31
N GLU A 2 -3.52 18.24 35.96
CA GLU A 2 -2.40 17.54 35.29
C GLU A 2 -2.84 16.48 34.27
N ILE A 3 -3.89 15.70 34.58
CA ILE A 3 -4.45 14.70 33.64
C ILE A 3 -5.02 15.37 32.37
N ILE A 4 -5.76 16.48 32.52
CA ILE A 4 -6.32 17.21 31.37
C ILE A 4 -5.20 17.71 30.47
N ARG A 5 -4.11 18.22 31.06
CA ARG A 5 -2.93 18.65 30.32
C ARG A 5 -2.30 17.49 29.53
N GLY A 6 -2.20 16.30 30.13
CA GLY A 6 -1.73 15.11 29.42
C GLY A 6 -2.57 14.79 28.18
N PHE A 7 -3.90 14.85 28.28
CA PHE A 7 -4.78 14.65 27.11
C PHE A 7 -4.67 15.76 26.05
N VAL A 8 -4.43 17.02 26.46
CA VAL A 8 -4.13 18.10 25.51
C VAL A 8 -2.86 17.79 24.72
N GLU A 9 -1.81 17.33 25.40
CA GLU A 9 -0.53 16.98 24.77
C GLU A 9 -0.69 15.77 23.82
N GLN A 10 -1.46 14.75 24.20
CA GLN A 10 -1.80 13.60 23.33
C GLN A 10 -2.51 14.04 22.04
N LEU A 11 -3.54 14.87 22.15
CA LEU A 11 -4.32 15.32 20.98
C LEU A 11 -3.48 16.19 20.03
N ASN A 12 -2.64 17.07 20.59
CA ASN A 12 -1.72 17.89 19.80
C ASN A 12 -0.68 17.02 19.05
N GLU A 13 -0.13 16.00 19.71
CA GLU A 13 0.78 15.07 19.05
C GLU A 13 0.09 14.30 17.91
N ILE A 14 -1.15 13.85 18.11
CA ILE A 14 -1.93 13.20 17.05
C ILE A 14 -2.16 14.13 15.86
N GLU A 15 -2.51 15.39 16.10
CA GLU A 15 -2.70 16.39 15.04
C GLU A 15 -1.40 16.61 14.26
N ILE A 16 -0.27 16.69 14.97
CA ILE A 16 1.06 16.79 14.35
C ILE A 16 1.34 15.54 13.51
N LEU A 17 1.15 14.33 14.05
CA LEU A 17 1.38 13.08 13.33
C LEU A 17 0.48 12.97 12.10
N GLN A 18 -0.80 13.32 12.20
CA GLN A 18 -1.72 13.39 11.07
C GLN A 18 -1.23 14.33 9.97
N SER A 19 -0.58 15.44 10.34
CA SER A 19 0.01 16.36 9.36
C SER A 19 1.27 15.79 8.68
N PHE A 20 2.08 15.01 9.41
CA PHE A 20 3.26 14.36 8.83
C PHE A 20 2.88 13.21 7.89
N TYR A 21 1.93 12.37 8.30
CA TYR A 21 1.44 11.20 7.56
C TYR A 21 0.17 11.56 6.76
N SER A 22 0.35 12.42 5.76
CA SER A 22 -0.73 13.03 4.99
C SER A 22 -1.32 12.13 3.90
N LEU A 23 -0.71 10.97 3.60
CA LEU A 23 -1.22 10.11 2.52
C LEU A 23 -2.52 9.40 2.95
N PRO A 24 -3.47 9.18 2.03
CA PRO A 24 -4.72 8.50 2.35
C PRO A 24 -4.47 7.11 2.95
N GLY A 25 -4.92 6.88 4.18
CA GLY A 25 -4.79 5.60 4.89
C GLY A 25 -3.45 5.37 5.57
N GLU A 26 -2.51 6.32 5.50
CA GLU A 26 -1.20 6.26 6.17
C GLU A 26 -1.32 6.46 7.68
N PHE A 27 -2.24 7.31 8.12
CA PHE A 27 -2.59 7.49 9.52
C PHE A 27 -4.08 7.21 9.72
N VAL A 28 -4.42 6.37 10.69
CA VAL A 28 -5.80 6.00 10.99
C VAL A 28 -6.03 6.05 12.50
N ILE A 29 -7.07 6.74 12.94
CA ILE A 29 -7.54 6.64 14.33
C ILE A 29 -8.23 5.27 14.47
N ASP A 30 -7.70 4.43 15.35
CA ASP A 30 -8.15 3.06 15.57
C ASP A 30 -9.49 3.05 16.35
N ASP A 31 -9.57 3.90 17.38
CA ASP A 31 -10.78 4.11 18.17
C ASP A 31 -11.26 5.56 18.13
N LEU A 32 -12.16 5.84 17.18
CA LEU A 32 -12.77 7.17 17.02
C LEU A 32 -13.59 7.58 18.26
N ILE A 33 -14.15 6.62 19.00
CA ILE A 33 -14.93 6.92 20.21
C ILE A 33 -14.01 7.42 21.30
N ALA A 34 -12.87 6.74 21.53
CA ALA A 34 -11.88 7.19 22.50
C ALA A 34 -11.31 8.58 22.14
N PHE A 35 -11.10 8.84 20.84
CA PHE A 35 -10.64 10.15 20.37
C PHE A 35 -11.69 11.26 20.60
N ASP A 36 -12.96 11.00 20.31
CA ASP A 36 -14.05 11.94 20.57
C ASP A 36 -14.25 12.19 22.08
N GLU A 37 -14.15 11.13 22.90
CA GLU A 37 -14.17 11.23 24.36
C GLU A 37 -13.02 12.10 24.87
N ALA A 38 -11.79 11.92 24.34
CA ALA A 38 -10.64 12.74 24.72
C ALA A 38 -10.87 14.23 24.39
N ASN A 39 -11.40 14.54 23.21
CA ASN A 39 -11.78 15.90 22.82
C ASN A 39 -12.87 16.49 23.74
N ALA A 40 -13.88 15.68 24.07
CA ALA A 40 -14.95 16.07 24.98
C ALA A 40 -14.44 16.30 26.42
N PHE A 41 -13.47 15.51 26.87
CA PHE A 41 -12.86 15.62 28.20
C PHE A 41 -12.03 16.89 28.32
N VAL A 42 -11.19 17.19 27.31
CA VAL A 42 -10.43 18.44 27.24
C VAL A 42 -11.34 19.66 27.17
N SER A 43 -12.47 19.55 26.47
CA SER A 43 -13.50 20.60 26.40
C SER A 43 -14.35 20.73 27.69
N GLY A 44 -14.18 19.84 28.66
CA GLY A 44 -14.96 19.82 29.90
C GLY A 44 -16.40 19.31 29.77
N LYS A 45 -16.76 18.69 28.64
CA LYS A 45 -18.10 18.12 28.40
C LYS A 45 -18.30 16.80 29.16
N ILE A 46 -17.24 16.05 29.38
CA ILE A 46 -17.23 14.81 30.18
C ILE A 46 -16.23 14.91 31.33
N LYS A 47 -16.48 14.16 32.40
CA LYS A 47 -15.73 14.25 33.67
C LYS A 47 -14.56 13.29 33.79
N SER A 48 -14.59 12.19 33.04
CA SER A 48 -13.59 11.13 33.06
C SER A 48 -13.59 10.40 31.74
N ILE A 49 -12.46 9.77 31.43
CA ILE A 49 -12.25 8.92 30.27
C ILE A 49 -11.62 7.62 30.75
N GLU A 50 -12.14 6.49 30.27
CA GLU A 50 -11.63 5.16 30.63
C GLU A 50 -10.94 4.47 29.45
N ARG A 51 -11.26 4.91 28.22
CA ARG A 51 -10.65 4.39 27.00
C ARG A 51 -9.29 5.05 26.75
N LYS A 52 -8.35 4.27 26.25
CA LYS A 52 -7.06 4.79 25.77
C LYS A 52 -7.24 5.29 24.34
N VAL A 53 -6.62 6.41 24.00
CA VAL A 53 -6.58 6.89 22.61
C VAL A 53 -5.57 6.03 21.86
N SER A 54 -6.01 5.36 20.80
CA SER A 54 -5.16 4.55 19.92
C SER A 54 -5.29 4.95 18.46
N PHE A 55 -4.20 4.76 17.72
CA PHE A 55 -4.10 5.06 16.31
C PHE A 55 -3.07 4.14 15.64
N ILE A 56 -3.14 4.06 14.32
CA ILE A 56 -2.31 3.20 13.49
C ILE A 56 -1.58 4.09 12.48
N ILE A 57 -0.28 3.86 12.34
CA ILE A 57 0.54 4.43 11.27
C ILE A 57 0.97 3.30 10.34
N LYS A 58 0.69 3.43 9.04
CA LYS A 58 1.08 2.47 8.00
C LYS A 58 2.26 3.02 7.23
N LEU A 59 3.40 2.35 7.33
CA LEU A 59 4.64 2.72 6.65
C LEU A 59 4.89 1.75 5.49
N ASN A 60 4.99 2.29 4.28
CA ASN A 60 5.46 1.53 3.13
C ASN A 60 6.98 1.62 3.06
N ILE A 61 7.65 0.49 3.20
CA ILE A 61 9.08 0.35 2.99
C ILE A 61 9.29 -0.01 1.52
N ASP A 62 9.79 0.98 0.78
CA ASP A 62 10.42 0.74 -0.51
C ASP A 62 11.88 0.36 -0.27
N ASP A 63 12.33 -0.77 -0.83
CA ASP A 63 13.76 -1.10 -0.91
C ASP A 63 14.46 -0.10 -1.85
N GLN A 64 14.81 1.07 -1.32
CA GLN A 64 15.58 2.09 -2.07
C GLN A 64 17.09 1.96 -1.87
N PHE A 65 17.56 0.98 -1.09
CA PHE A 65 18.99 0.79 -0.77
C PHE A 65 19.72 -0.26 -1.62
N THR A 66 19.04 -0.89 -2.58
CA THR A 66 19.73 -1.59 -3.66
C THR A 66 20.13 -0.58 -4.72
N GLU A 67 21.41 -0.22 -4.78
CA GLU A 67 22.02 0.66 -5.81
C GLU A 67 21.93 0.07 -7.25
N HIS A 68 21.12 -0.96 -7.47
CA HIS A 68 20.77 -1.51 -8.77
C HIS A 68 19.28 -1.24 -9.00
N ILE A 69 19.05 -0.07 -9.60
CA ILE A 69 17.79 0.30 -10.25
C ILE A 69 17.52 -0.79 -11.31
N GLU A 70 16.28 -1.29 -11.39
CA GLU A 70 15.79 -2.39 -12.28
C GLU A 70 15.68 -3.79 -11.65
N GLU A 71 15.06 -3.93 -10.48
CA GLU A 71 14.53 -5.23 -10.03
C GLU A 71 13.10 -5.10 -9.48
N CYS A 72 12.26 -6.11 -9.70
CA CYS A 72 10.98 -6.26 -9.01
C CYS A 72 11.14 -6.34 -7.49
N GLY A 73 11.15 -5.18 -6.84
CA GLY A 73 11.23 -5.08 -5.39
C GLY A 73 9.97 -5.57 -4.69
N GLU A 74 10.14 -6.29 -3.58
CA GLU A 74 9.06 -6.55 -2.63
C GLU A 74 8.68 -5.25 -1.92
N LYS A 75 7.41 -4.83 -2.00
CA LYS A 75 6.93 -3.77 -1.12
C LYS A 75 6.57 -4.37 0.22
N ARG A 76 7.07 -3.80 1.31
CA ARG A 76 6.74 -4.23 2.66
C ARG A 76 5.97 -3.12 3.35
N THR A 77 4.83 -3.45 3.94
CA THR A 77 4.06 -2.50 4.74
C THR A 77 4.19 -2.87 6.21
N ILE A 78 4.59 -1.90 7.03
CA ILE A 78 4.60 -2.02 8.48
C ILE A 78 3.44 -1.22 9.04
N GLU A 79 2.60 -1.85 9.86
CA GLU A 79 1.59 -1.18 10.66
C GLU A 79 2.09 -1.02 12.09
N LEU A 80 2.15 0.22 12.56
CA LEU A 80 2.46 0.59 13.93
C LEU A 80 1.16 0.94 14.64
N GLN A 81 0.70 0.07 15.53
CA GLN A 81 -0.43 0.37 16.39
C GLN A 81 0.07 0.98 17.69
N ILE A 82 -0.36 2.20 17.97
CA ILE A 82 0.11 3.00 19.10
C ILE A 82 -1.10 3.29 20.00
N ALA A 83 -0.95 3.08 21.30
CA ALA A 83 -1.96 3.45 22.29
C ALA A 83 -1.34 4.29 23.40
N TYR A 84 -1.91 5.48 23.64
CA TYR A 84 -1.46 6.36 24.71
C TYR A 84 -2.05 5.92 26.07
N PRO A 85 -1.23 5.71 27.11
CA PRO A 85 -1.73 5.55 28.46
C PRO A 85 -2.33 6.86 28.97
N SER A 86 -3.23 6.79 29.96
CA SER A 86 -3.89 7.97 30.57
C SER A 86 -2.93 8.96 31.23
N GLN A 87 -1.69 8.54 31.50
CA GLN A 87 -0.63 9.34 32.10
C GLN A 87 0.43 9.79 31.10
N TYR A 88 0.24 9.57 29.79
CA TYR A 88 1.14 10.12 28.77
C TYR A 88 1.17 11.67 28.88
N PRO A 89 2.34 12.31 28.83
CA PRO A 89 3.66 11.77 28.45
C PRO A 89 4.55 11.23 29.58
N LEU A 90 4.07 11.13 30.83
CA LEU A 90 4.86 10.60 31.95
C LEU A 90 5.20 9.10 31.80
N LEU A 91 4.33 8.36 31.11
CA LEU A 91 4.55 6.97 30.71
C LEU A 91 4.66 6.89 29.19
N SER A 92 5.52 6.00 28.70
CA SER A 92 5.68 5.73 27.27
C SER A 92 4.42 5.12 26.66
N PRO A 93 4.16 5.36 25.37
CA PRO A 93 3.06 4.71 24.67
C PRO A 93 3.27 3.19 24.58
N ASP A 94 2.16 2.46 24.50
CA ASP A 94 2.16 1.06 24.11
C ASP A 94 2.28 1.01 22.57
N VAL A 95 3.36 0.42 22.03
CA VAL A 95 3.61 0.34 20.58
C VAL A 95 3.69 -1.13 20.16
N CYS A 96 2.86 -1.52 19.20
CA CYS A 96 2.86 -2.83 18.57
C CYS A 96 3.22 -2.68 17.08
N LEU A 97 4.13 -3.52 16.61
CA LEU A 97 4.58 -3.55 15.21
C LEU A 97 4.05 -4.81 14.53
N GLN A 98 3.36 -4.64 13.41
CA GLN A 98 2.89 -5.73 12.56
C GLN A 98 3.43 -5.55 11.14
N GLN A 99 4.23 -6.51 10.68
CA GLN A 99 4.64 -6.56 9.28
C GLN A 99 3.56 -7.28 8.47
N LEU A 100 2.98 -6.59 7.50
CA LEU A 100 2.06 -7.17 6.53
C LEU A 100 2.85 -7.58 5.29
N ILE A 101 2.81 -8.87 4.99
CA ILE A 101 3.36 -9.41 3.74
C ILE A 101 2.29 -9.20 2.67
N THR A 102 2.62 -8.46 1.61
CA THR A 102 1.72 -8.31 0.46
C THR A 102 1.69 -9.61 -0.34
N LYS A 103 0.51 -9.97 -0.82
CA LYS A 103 0.34 -11.16 -1.64
C LYS A 103 0.87 -10.88 -3.05
N GLN A 104 1.76 -11.74 -3.54
CA GLN A 104 2.23 -11.71 -4.92
C GLN A 104 1.23 -12.47 -5.83
N SER A 105 0.99 -11.95 -7.03
CA SER A 105 0.19 -12.66 -8.04
C SER A 105 0.78 -12.55 -9.45
N ARG A 106 0.57 -13.60 -10.25
CA ARG A 106 0.91 -13.66 -11.67
C ARG A 106 -0.37 -13.57 -12.49
N LEU A 107 -0.38 -12.73 -13.50
CA LEU A 107 -1.51 -12.59 -14.40
C LEU A 107 -1.09 -12.87 -15.84
N TRP A 108 -1.71 -13.89 -16.43
CA TRP A 108 -1.57 -14.22 -17.83
C TRP A 108 -2.73 -13.63 -18.63
N ILE A 109 -2.40 -12.74 -19.55
CA ILE A 109 -3.40 -12.00 -20.33
C ILE A 109 -3.31 -12.42 -21.79
N TYR A 110 -4.46 -12.76 -22.33
CA TYR A 110 -4.67 -12.95 -23.76
C TYR A 110 -5.12 -11.62 -24.38
N SER A 111 -4.40 -11.16 -25.40
CA SER A 111 -4.89 -10.09 -26.27
C SER A 111 -4.76 -10.50 -27.73
N HIS A 112 -5.72 -10.07 -28.56
CA HIS A 112 -5.73 -10.47 -29.96
C HIS A 112 -4.44 -10.07 -30.68
N HIS A 113 -3.92 -8.86 -30.46
CA HIS A 113 -2.57 -8.38 -30.83
C HIS A 113 -2.27 -7.05 -30.10
N ILE A 114 -0.99 -6.70 -29.97
CA ILE A 114 -0.51 -5.43 -29.37
C ILE A 114 0.35 -4.63 -30.36
N TYR A 115 -0.07 -4.52 -31.61
CA TYR A 115 0.71 -3.77 -32.63
C TYR A 115 0.77 -2.26 -32.39
N ASN A 116 -0.21 -1.70 -31.67
CA ASN A 116 -0.28 -0.27 -31.45
C ASN A 116 0.84 0.21 -30.51
N ILE A 117 1.76 1.00 -31.05
CA ILE A 117 2.92 1.59 -30.33
C ILE A 117 2.49 2.37 -29.08
N ALA A 118 1.36 3.08 -29.12
CA ALA A 118 0.87 3.82 -27.95
C ALA A 118 0.51 2.88 -26.80
N LYS A 119 -0.15 1.75 -27.10
CA LYS A 119 -0.47 0.73 -26.08
C LYS A 119 0.79 0.09 -25.50
N ARG A 120 1.77 -0.21 -26.35
CA ARG A 120 3.04 -0.80 -25.92
C ARG A 120 3.78 0.13 -24.98
N ARG A 121 3.84 1.42 -25.32
CA ARG A 121 4.40 2.45 -24.44
C ARG A 121 3.65 2.54 -23.11
N HIS A 122 2.32 2.48 -23.11
CA HIS A 122 1.56 2.47 -21.87
C HIS A 122 1.87 1.24 -21.00
N ILE A 123 1.99 0.06 -21.59
CA ILE A 123 2.32 -1.18 -20.88
C ILE A 123 3.68 -1.05 -20.19
N VAL A 124 4.73 -0.66 -20.93
CA VAL A 124 6.08 -0.47 -20.37
C VAL A 124 6.09 0.62 -19.30
N ASN A 125 5.43 1.75 -19.54
CA ASN A 125 5.37 2.83 -18.55
C ASN A 125 4.65 2.40 -17.27
N TRP A 126 3.54 1.66 -17.37
CA TRP A 126 2.78 1.24 -16.19
C TRP A 126 3.47 0.12 -15.41
N GLU A 127 4.17 -0.77 -16.09
CA GLU A 127 4.95 -1.79 -15.42
C GLU A 127 6.09 -1.15 -14.60
N ASN A 128 6.84 -0.21 -15.18
CA ASN A 128 7.87 0.55 -14.46
C ASN A 128 7.29 1.39 -13.31
N GLU A 129 6.15 2.06 -13.54
CA GLU A 129 5.46 2.87 -12.52
C GLU A 129 5.01 2.02 -11.33
N LEU A 130 4.52 0.80 -11.60
CA LEU A 130 3.99 -0.09 -10.58
C LEU A 130 5.05 -1.05 -10.00
N ARG A 131 6.25 -1.10 -10.60
CA ARG A 131 7.33 -2.06 -10.31
C ARG A 131 6.87 -3.52 -10.45
N LEU A 132 6.13 -3.82 -11.52
CA LEU A 132 5.72 -5.19 -11.86
C LEU A 132 6.81 -5.84 -12.72
N CYS A 133 6.80 -7.16 -12.90
CA CYS A 133 7.73 -7.86 -13.79
C CYS A 133 6.99 -8.72 -14.80
N GLY A 134 7.69 -9.23 -15.81
CA GLY A 134 7.13 -10.19 -16.74
C GLY A 134 7.49 -9.90 -18.18
N PHE A 135 6.53 -9.95 -19.10
CA PHE A 135 6.83 -9.68 -20.50
C PHE A 135 5.62 -9.27 -21.33
N SER A 136 5.90 -8.69 -22.50
CA SER A 136 4.93 -8.57 -23.58
C SER A 136 5.47 -9.02 -24.94
N LEU A 137 4.61 -9.65 -25.75
CA LEU A 137 4.91 -10.21 -27.08
C LEU A 137 4.09 -9.49 -28.16
N PRO A 138 4.61 -8.42 -28.77
CA PRO A 138 3.89 -7.66 -29.80
C PRO A 138 3.68 -8.45 -31.10
N SER A 139 4.55 -9.43 -31.39
CA SER A 139 4.66 -10.10 -32.68
C SER A 139 3.74 -11.33 -32.85
N LYS A 140 3.18 -11.90 -31.77
CA LYS A 140 2.37 -13.14 -31.82
C LYS A 140 0.95 -12.96 -31.22
N PRO A 141 -0.13 -13.42 -31.88
CA PRO A 141 -1.45 -13.53 -31.26
C PRO A 141 -1.44 -14.62 -30.17
N GLY A 142 -1.92 -14.34 -28.95
CA GLY A 142 -1.88 -15.33 -27.86
C GLY A 142 -1.80 -14.73 -26.45
N ASN A 143 -1.22 -15.51 -25.53
CA ASN A 143 -0.78 -15.09 -24.18
C ASN A 143 0.38 -14.10 -24.32
N ASN A 144 0.08 -12.90 -24.79
CA ASN A 144 1.10 -11.94 -25.18
C ASN A 144 1.42 -10.91 -24.10
N ILE A 145 0.82 -11.01 -22.92
CA ILE A 145 1.24 -10.23 -21.76
C ILE A 145 1.20 -11.16 -20.56
N MET A 146 2.29 -11.17 -19.81
CA MET A 146 2.36 -11.78 -18.49
C MET A 146 2.93 -10.73 -17.56
N ILE A 147 2.29 -10.53 -16.42
CA ILE A 147 2.81 -9.67 -15.36
C ILE A 147 2.84 -10.43 -14.02
N GLU A 148 3.82 -10.16 -13.19
CA GLU A 148 3.93 -10.64 -11.82
C GLU A 148 4.34 -9.53 -10.87
N GLY A 149 3.83 -9.55 -9.64
CA GLY A 149 4.12 -8.55 -8.61
C GLY A 149 3.04 -8.49 -7.54
N ASP A 150 2.96 -7.39 -6.79
CA ASP A 150 1.94 -7.20 -5.75
C ASP A 150 0.53 -7.27 -6.33
N ASP A 151 -0.37 -8.01 -5.67
CA ASP A 151 -1.72 -8.24 -6.19
C ASP A 151 -2.50 -6.94 -6.45
N ILE A 152 -2.30 -5.93 -5.59
CA ILE A 152 -2.91 -4.60 -5.73
C ILE A 152 -2.44 -3.92 -7.02
N ASP A 153 -1.14 -3.98 -7.30
CA ASP A 153 -0.53 -3.38 -8.47
C ASP A 153 -0.89 -4.15 -9.75
N VAL A 154 -0.91 -5.49 -9.69
CA VAL A 154 -1.37 -6.35 -10.78
C VAL A 154 -2.83 -6.05 -11.14
N ASN A 155 -3.72 -5.91 -10.15
CA ASN A 155 -5.12 -5.55 -10.37
C ASN A 155 -5.27 -4.10 -10.91
N THR A 156 -4.42 -3.18 -10.45
CA THR A 156 -4.37 -1.80 -10.94
C THR A 156 -3.93 -1.76 -12.41
N PHE A 157 -2.86 -2.48 -12.76
CA PHE A 157 -2.39 -2.66 -14.13
C PHE A 157 -3.50 -3.25 -15.00
N TRP A 158 -4.16 -4.33 -14.55
CA TRP A 158 -5.27 -4.94 -15.30
C TRP A 158 -6.42 -3.97 -15.53
N SER A 159 -6.77 -3.16 -14.55
CA SER A 159 -7.83 -2.16 -14.66
C SER A 159 -7.46 -1.06 -15.66
N ARG A 160 -6.22 -0.58 -15.64
CA ARG A 160 -5.68 0.36 -16.65
C ARG A 160 -5.66 -0.27 -18.04
N LEU A 161 -5.16 -1.50 -18.15
CA LEU A 161 -5.08 -2.22 -19.41
C LEU A 161 -6.47 -2.40 -20.03
N ARG A 162 -7.48 -2.80 -19.25
CA ARG A 162 -8.87 -2.93 -19.73
C ARG A 162 -9.49 -1.63 -20.24
N SER A 163 -9.06 -0.48 -19.75
CA SER A 163 -9.62 0.81 -20.17
C SER A 163 -9.20 1.23 -21.58
N LEU A 164 -8.14 0.62 -22.13
CA LEU A 164 -7.71 0.85 -23.51
C LEU A 164 -8.66 0.17 -24.52
N GLN A 165 -8.63 0.63 -25.77
CA GLN A 165 -9.50 0.12 -26.84
C GLN A 165 -8.99 -1.22 -27.40
N TRP A 166 -9.54 -2.36 -26.99
CA TRP A 166 -9.14 -3.70 -27.46
C TRP A 166 -10.18 -4.34 -28.38
N LYS A 167 -9.71 -5.09 -29.39
CA LYS A 167 -10.59 -5.99 -30.16
C LYS A 167 -11.05 -7.17 -29.32
N ARG A 168 -10.13 -7.75 -28.54
CA ARG A 168 -10.39 -8.82 -27.56
C ARG A 168 -9.26 -8.82 -26.53
N LEU A 169 -9.64 -8.83 -25.26
CA LEU A 169 -8.74 -8.87 -24.11
C LEU A 169 -9.38 -9.78 -23.04
N GLN A 170 -8.65 -10.77 -22.56
CA GLN A 170 -9.16 -11.74 -21.57
C GLN A 170 -8.04 -12.15 -20.61
N ILE A 171 -8.37 -12.33 -19.33
CA ILE A 171 -7.48 -13.06 -18.43
C ILE A 171 -7.56 -14.53 -18.81
N LYS A 172 -6.40 -15.17 -18.99
CA LYS A 172 -6.34 -16.62 -19.19
C LYS A 172 -6.15 -17.33 -17.86
N GLU A 173 -5.26 -16.81 -17.03
CA GLU A 173 -4.86 -17.47 -15.78
C GLU A 173 -4.37 -16.41 -14.79
N LYS A 174 -4.71 -16.60 -13.51
CA LYS A 174 -4.22 -15.80 -12.40
C LYS A 174 -3.70 -16.77 -11.35
N GLU A 175 -2.41 -16.69 -11.04
CA GLU A 175 -1.75 -17.52 -10.04
C GLU A 175 -1.42 -16.66 -8.83
N ASP A 176 -1.54 -17.22 -7.63
CA ASP A 176 -0.96 -16.64 -6.43
C ASP A 176 0.46 -17.20 -6.29
N ILE A 177 1.45 -16.34 -6.10
CA ILE A 177 2.87 -16.73 -6.10
C ILE A 177 3.40 -16.62 -4.67
N GLU A 178 4.19 -17.61 -4.24
CA GLU A 178 5.02 -17.48 -3.03
C GLU A 178 6.38 -16.85 -3.42
N ASN A 179 7.06 -16.17 -2.50
CA ASN A 179 8.20 -15.31 -2.85
C ASN A 179 9.35 -16.04 -3.59
N ASP A 180 9.54 -17.34 -3.38
CA ASP A 180 10.56 -18.16 -4.05
C ASP A 180 10.18 -18.60 -5.49
N ASP A 181 8.95 -18.33 -5.94
CA ASP A 181 8.42 -18.77 -7.24
C ASP A 181 8.38 -17.65 -8.32
N LYS A 182 9.07 -16.52 -8.07
CA LYS A 182 9.27 -15.46 -9.09
C LYS A 182 10.02 -16.05 -10.28
N LYS A 183 9.51 -15.82 -11.49
CA LYS A 183 10.09 -16.38 -12.73
C LYS A 183 10.91 -15.34 -13.50
N PHE A 184 10.69 -14.06 -13.24
CA PHE A 184 11.30 -12.96 -13.96
C PHE A 184 11.70 -11.87 -12.97
N ASP A 185 12.96 -11.46 -13.05
CA ASP A 185 13.49 -10.38 -12.22
C ASP A 185 13.11 -8.99 -12.77
N ASN A 186 12.74 -8.93 -14.06
CA ASN A 186 12.43 -7.72 -14.82
C ASN A 186 11.32 -7.92 -15.86
N PHE A 187 10.79 -6.81 -16.41
CA PHE A 187 9.88 -6.86 -17.55
C PHE A 187 10.59 -6.72 -18.90
N GLU A 188 10.27 -7.64 -19.83
CA GLU A 188 10.88 -7.66 -21.16
C GLU A 188 9.84 -7.53 -22.28
N GLU A 189 10.07 -6.64 -23.26
CA GLU A 189 9.35 -6.66 -24.54
C GLU A 189 10.11 -7.60 -25.51
N LEU A 190 9.61 -8.83 -25.65
CA LEU A 190 10.24 -9.85 -26.48
C LEU A 190 9.71 -9.76 -27.92
N SER A 191 10.55 -9.33 -28.86
CA SER A 191 10.20 -9.13 -30.28
C SER A 191 10.40 -10.37 -31.14
#